data_AF-A0A0G0UQ49-F1
#
_entry.id   AF-A0A0G0UQ49-F1
#
_cell.length_a   1.000
_cell.length_b   1.000
_cell.length_c   1.000
_cell.angle_alpha   90.00
_cell.angle_beta   90.00
_cell.angle_gamma   90.00
#
_symmetry.space_group_name_H-M   'P 1'
#
loop_
_entity.id
_entity.type
_entity.pdbx_description
1 polymer ?
#
loop_
_entity_poly.entity_id
_entity_poly.type
_entity_poly.pdbx_seq_one_letter_code
_entity_poly.pdbx_strand_id
1 'polypeptide(L)' 'MLILSTSGLGLVAALAWNAFIQELVSQYIKPLMGEASGIISLLVYAVVVTLLAVVVTYNLSKLIKKG' A
#
# COMPACT_ATOMS: atom_id res chain seq x y z
N MET A 1 19.17 18.69 7.36
CA MET A 1 19.40 17.24 7.47
C MET A 1 18.12 16.47 7.84
N LEU A 2 17.42 16.79 8.93
CA LEU A 2 16.20 16.09 9.37
C LEU A 2 15.14 15.88 8.28
N ILE A 3 14.74 16.93 7.54
CA ILE A 3 13.71 16.82 6.48
C ILE A 3 14.14 15.84 5.36
N LEU A 4 15.40 15.90 4.92
CA LEU A 4 15.93 15.00 3.88
C LEU A 4 15.98 13.55 4.38
N SER A 5 16.38 13.34 5.64
CA SER A 5 16.38 12.02 6.27
C SER A 5 14.97 11.44 6.41
N THR A 6 13.98 12.23 6.88
CA THR A 6 12.59 11.77 6.97
C THR A 6 11.95 11.55 5.61
N SER A 7 12.24 12.38 4.60
CA SER A 7 11.73 12.17 3.24
C SER A 7 12.34 10.94 2.57
N GLY A 8 13.65 10.70 2.75
CA GLY A 8 14.31 9.49 2.27
C GLY A 8 13.75 8.22 2.93
N LEU A 9 13.54 8.25 4.25
CA LEU A 9 12.92 7.15 4.98
C LEU A 9 11.45 6.93 4.58
N GLY A 10 10.71 8.00 4.27
CA GLY A 10 9.34 7.92 3.78
C GLY A 10 9.25 7.19 2.43
N LEU A 11 10.21 7.44 1.52
CA LEU A 11 10.29 6.73 0.24
C LEU A 11 10.59 5.24 0.43
N VAL A 12 11.55 4.92 1.30
CA VAL A 12 11.91 3.52 1.64
C VAL A 12 10.71 2.79 2.26
N ALA A 13 9.99 3.45 3.18
CA ALA A 13 8.79 2.89 3.80
C ALA A 13 7.68 2.64 2.77
N ALA A 14 7.45 3.58 1.84
CA ALA A 14 6.46 3.41 0.77
C ALA A 14 6.80 2.22 -0.15
N LEU A 15 8.09 2.05 -0.51
CA LEU A 15 8.56 0.92 -1.31
C LEU A 15 8.42 -0.41 -0.58
N ALA A 16 8.78 -0.46 0.71
CA ALA A 16 8.65 -1.65 1.54
C ALA A 16 7.18 -2.10 1.67
N TRP A 17 6.26 -1.15 1.82
CA TRP A 17 4.82 -1.44 1.89
C TRP A 17 4.24 -1.90 0.57
N ASN A 18 4.68 -1.32 -0.56
CA ASN A 18 4.33 -1.82 -1.88
C ASN A 18 4.75 -3.29 -2.05
N ALA A 19 6.02 -3.61 -1.78
CA ALA A 19 6.54 -4.97 -1.88
C ALA A 19 5.80 -5.96 -0.97
N PHE A 20 5.55 -5.57 0.29
CA PHE A 20 4.82 -6.39 1.25
C PHE A 20 3.42 -6.77 0.75
N ILE A 21 2.64 -5.81 0.24
CA ILE A 21 1.28 -6.07 -0.24
C ILE A 21 1.32 -6.96 -1.49
N GLN A 22 2.28 -6.74 -2.41
CA GLN A 22 2.44 -7.61 -3.58
C GLN A 22 2.72 -9.06 -3.18
N GLU A 23 3.65 -9.27 -2.25
CA GLU A 23 4.00 -10.60 -1.77
C GLU A 23 2.82 -11.25 -1.02
N LEU A 24 2.13 -10.49 -0.18
CA LEU A 24 0.95 -10.97 0.54
C LEU A 24 -0.15 -11.42 -0.44
N VAL A 25 -0.43 -10.62 -1.47
CA VAL A 25 -1.41 -11.00 -2.49
C VAL A 25 -0.93 -12.21 -3.30
N SER A 26 0.35 -12.28 -3.65
CA SER A 26 0.89 -13.40 -4.42
C SER A 26 0.95 -14.71 -3.62
N GLN A 27 1.22 -14.66 -2.32
CA GLN A 27 1.31 -15.87 -1.48
C GLN A 27 -0.03 -16.30 -0.90
N TYR A 28 -0.93 -15.36 -0.57
CA TYR A 28 -2.20 -15.69 0.09
C TYR A 28 -3.40 -15.65 -0.86
N ILE A 29 -3.48 -14.68 -1.78
CA ILE A 29 -4.66 -14.51 -2.65
C ILE A 29 -4.57 -15.37 -3.91
N LYS A 30 -3.42 -15.41 -4.59
CA LYS A 30 -3.26 -16.20 -5.83
C LYS A 30 -3.55 -17.69 -5.65
N PRO A 31 -3.03 -18.39 -4.61
CA PRO A 31 -3.28 -19.83 -4.47
C PRO A 31 -4.74 -20.16 -4.17
N LEU A 32 -5.45 -19.26 -3.48
CA LEU A 32 -6.89 -19.40 -3.20
C LEU A 32 -7.76 -19.24 -4.46
N MET A 33 -7.27 -18.56 -5.49
CA MET A 33 -8.04 -18.23 -6.70
C MET A 33 -7.66 -19.04 -7.94
N GLY A 34 -6.62 -19.89 -7.87
CA GLY A 34 -6.14 -20.73 -8.98
C GLY A 34 -5.32 -19.96 -10.04
N GLU A 35 -4.51 -20.70 -10.82
CA GLU A 35 -3.52 -20.17 -11.79
C GLU A 35 -4.12 -19.25 -12.88
N ALA A 36 -5.41 -19.38 -13.19
CA ALA A 36 -6.10 -18.55 -14.18
C ALA A 36 -6.40 -17.10 -13.67
N SER A 37 -6.19 -16.82 -12.39
CA SER A 37 -6.70 -15.62 -11.73
C SER A 37 -5.64 -14.53 -11.51
N GLY A 38 -4.60 -14.48 -12.35
CA GLY A 38 -3.55 -13.46 -12.27
C GLY A 38 -4.09 -12.02 -12.28
N ILE A 39 -5.14 -11.75 -13.07
CA ILE A 39 -5.77 -10.42 -13.15
C ILE A 39 -6.57 -10.08 -11.89
N ILE A 40 -7.20 -11.07 -11.26
CA ILE A 40 -7.95 -10.89 -10.01
C ILE A 40 -6.98 -10.58 -8.88
N SER A 41 -5.81 -11.23 -8.85
CA SER A 41 -4.77 -10.91 -7.88
C SER A 41 -4.28 -9.46 -8.01
N LEU A 42 -4.08 -8.97 -9.24
CA LEU A 42 -3.72 -7.56 -9.49
C LEU A 42 -4.83 -6.59 -9.08
N LEU A 43 -6.09 -6.97 -9.28
CA LEU A 43 -7.25 -6.17 -8.87
C LEU A 43 -7.35 -6.06 -7.34
N VAL A 44 -7.14 -7.16 -6.61
CA VAL A 44 -7.10 -7.16 -5.14
C VAL A 44 -5.94 -6.29 -4.64
N TYR A 45 -4.75 -6.45 -5.21
CA TYR A 45 -3.60 -5.59 -4.91
C TYR A 45 -3.93 -4.10 -5.12
N ALA A 46 -4.50 -3.73 -6.27
CA ALA A 46 -4.87 -2.35 -6.58
C ALA A 46 -5.90 -1.77 -5.59
N VAL A 47 -6.90 -2.56 -5.22
CA VAL A 47 -7.93 -2.15 -4.25
C VAL A 47 -7.33 -1.92 -2.85
N VAL A 48 -6.47 -2.83 -2.38
CA VAL A 48 -5.82 -2.73 -1.06
C VAL A 48 -4.94 -1.48 -0.98
N VAL A 49 -4.10 -1.25 -2.00
CA VAL A 49 -3.22 -0.07 -2.03
C VAL A 49 -4.05 1.22 -2.10
N THR A 50 -5.12 1.24 -2.89
CA THR A 50 -6.01 2.42 -2.99
C THR A 50 -6.71 2.71 -1.67
N LEU A 51 -7.22 1.70 -0.98
CA LEU A 51 -7.83 1.84 0.34
C LEU A 51 -6.84 2.41 1.36
N LEU A 52 -5.61 1.87 1.41
CA LEU A 52 -4.56 2.40 2.28
C LEU A 52 -4.25 3.86 1.97
N ALA A 53 -4.10 4.21 0.70
CA ALA A 53 -3.86 5.59 0.29
C ALA A 53 -5.00 6.51 0.75
N VAL A 54 -6.25 6.14 0.49
CA VAL A 54 -7.44 6.91 0.92
C VAL A 54 -7.48 7.04 2.44
N VAL A 55 -7.25 5.96 3.19
CA VAL A 55 -7.26 5.99 4.67
C VAL A 55 -6.17 6.91 5.19
N VAL A 56 -4.95 6.80 4.68
CA VAL A 56 -3.82 7.66 5.11
C VAL A 56 -4.11 9.11 4.78
N THR A 57 -4.47 9.42 3.52
CA THR A 57 -4.76 10.80 3.09
C THR A 57 -5.97 11.39 3.83
N TYR A 58 -7.00 10.59 4.11
CA TYR A 58 -8.17 11.01 4.89
C TYR A 58 -7.80 11.33 6.34
N ASN A 59 -7.02 10.47 6.99
CA ASN A 59 -6.56 10.71 8.36
C ASN A 59 -5.64 11.95 8.44
N LEU A 60 -4.73 12.10 7.49
CA LEU A 60 -3.90 13.32 7.39
C LEU A 60 -4.75 14.57 7.20
N SER A 61 -5.74 14.52 6.31
CA SER A 61 -6.66 15.65 6.07
C SER A 61 -7.41 16.03 7.35
N LYS A 62 -7.84 15.04 8.14
CA LYS A 62 -8.52 15.26 9.43
C LYS A 62 -7.59 15.86 10.48
N LEU A 63 -6.32 15.46 10.52
CA LEU A 63 -5.32 16.01 11.42
C LEU A 63 -5.05 17.49 11.10
N ILE A 64 -4.90 17.82 9.81
CA ILE A 64 -4.68 19.20 9.36
C ILE A 64 -5.89 20.08 9.65
N LYS A 65 -7.11 19.56 9.45
CA LYS A 65 -8.35 20.34 9.66
C LYS A 65 -8.68 20.59 11.14
N LYS A 66 -8.00 19.89 12.06
CA LYS A 66 -8.21 19.99 13.51
C LYS A 66 -7.08 20.77 14.21
N GLY A 67 -6.01 21.09 13.50
CA GLY A 67 -4.90 21.94 13.94
C GLY A 67 -5.04 23.38 13.50
#